data_AF-A0A7W7HTL0-F1
#
_entry.id   AF-A0A7W7HTL0-F1
#
_cell.length_a   1.000
_cell.length_b   1.000
_cell.length_c   1.000
_cell.angle_alpha   90.00
_cell.angle_beta   90.00
_cell.angle_gamma   90.00
#
_symmetry.space_group_name_H-M   'P 1'
#
loop_
_entity.id
_entity.type
_entity.pdbx_description
1 polymer ?
#
loop_
_entity_poly.entity_id
_entity_poly.type
_entity_poly.pdbx_seq_one_letter_code
_entity_poly.pdbx_strand_id
1 'polypeptide(L)'
;MTAPPSSPGRPPTPGPAPATGSPPATGPAPATGSPLATGPAPTSGSPLATGPAPTAGSPLATGPAPTAGSPLASGREADVFALDEGRVLRRYRRAADVTAEIAVMRHVAGLGYPVPAVYEAGGSDMIMERLDGPTMAQALARGSLGIEEGAAHLAGLLRRLHELPPGPGAAPVLHLDLHPENVLMTSRGPVVIDWCNARPGEPDLDTGLTALILAQVAVDERHEWSDGAGRLLAAFLAAAPGRPARLLDQVVSFRDRQLSGTEPLNAAAERVLACAR
;
A
#
# COMPACT_ATOMS: atom_id res chain seq x y z
N MET A 1 -5.46 45.94 67.37
CA MET A 1 -4.62 46.87 66.60
C MET A 1 -3.17 46.47 66.86
N THR A 2 -2.32 46.09 65.92
CA THR A 2 -2.37 46.12 64.45
C THR A 2 -1.24 45.21 63.94
N ALA A 3 -1.49 44.47 62.85
CA ALA A 3 -0.54 43.55 62.20
C ALA A 3 0.64 44.29 61.52
N PRO A 4 1.80 43.63 61.29
CA PRO A 4 2.90 44.23 60.55
C PRO A 4 2.56 44.39 59.05
N PRO A 5 3.09 45.44 58.38
CA PRO A 5 2.75 45.77 57.00
C PRO A 5 3.46 44.86 55.97
N SER A 6 2.69 44.49 54.96
CA SER A 6 3.06 43.72 53.77
C SER A 6 4.06 44.47 52.87
N SER A 7 4.99 43.74 52.26
CA SER A 7 5.96 44.23 51.28
C SER A 7 5.30 44.81 50.02
N PRO A 8 5.84 45.89 49.41
CA PRO A 8 5.31 46.47 48.19
C PRO A 8 5.66 45.61 46.96
N GLY A 9 4.64 45.34 46.14
CA GLY A 9 4.72 44.56 44.91
C GLY A 9 5.57 45.23 43.82
N ARG A 10 6.22 44.37 43.03
CA ARG A 10 7.02 44.70 41.84
C ARG A 10 6.14 45.36 40.76
N PRO A 11 6.60 46.41 40.07
CA PRO A 11 5.84 47.03 39.00
C PRO A 11 5.71 46.10 37.78
N PRO A 12 4.62 46.18 37.01
CA PRO A 12 4.39 45.35 35.83
C PRO A 12 5.38 45.71 34.70
N THR A 13 5.89 44.68 34.04
CA THR A 13 6.67 44.79 32.80
C THR A 13 5.77 45.26 31.65
N PRO A 14 6.21 46.19 30.78
CA PRO A 14 5.42 46.59 29.62
C PRO A 14 5.34 45.43 28.63
N GLY A 15 4.12 45.11 28.18
CA GLY A 15 3.88 44.11 27.15
C GLY A 15 4.43 44.52 25.78
N PRO A 16 4.78 43.57 24.91
CA PRO A 16 5.24 43.87 23.56
C PRO A 16 4.11 44.48 22.72
N ALA A 17 4.47 45.46 21.88
CA ALA A 17 3.59 46.16 20.96
C ALA A 17 2.98 45.20 19.90
N PRO A 18 1.78 45.51 19.37
CA PRO A 18 1.17 44.73 18.30
C PRO A 18 1.97 44.85 17.00
N ALA A 19 2.36 43.71 16.43
CA ALA A 19 2.98 43.64 15.12
C ALA A 19 1.96 44.00 14.04
N THR A 20 2.25 45.07 13.32
CA THR A 20 1.56 45.46 12.09
C THR A 20 1.80 44.42 11.00
N GLY A 21 0.71 44.02 10.33
CA GLY A 21 0.73 43.01 9.28
C GLY A 21 1.65 43.37 8.10
N SER A 22 2.38 42.37 7.63
CA SER A 22 3.09 42.43 6.35
C SER A 22 2.23 41.76 5.25
N PRO A 23 2.17 42.34 4.03
CA PRO A 23 1.32 41.87 2.94
C PRO A 23 1.82 40.55 2.31
N PRO A 24 0.95 39.83 1.57
CA PRO A 24 1.30 38.54 0.96
C PRO A 24 2.35 38.68 -0.13
N ALA A 25 3.26 37.71 -0.18
CA ALA A 25 4.27 37.57 -1.22
C ALA A 25 3.64 37.13 -2.54
N THR A 26 3.63 38.03 -3.52
CA THR A 26 3.29 37.74 -4.92
C THR A 26 4.50 37.08 -5.58
N GLY A 27 4.33 35.84 -6.06
CA GLY A 27 5.35 35.13 -6.85
C GLY A 27 5.61 35.83 -8.20
N PRO A 28 6.79 35.62 -8.81
CA PRO A 28 7.14 36.24 -10.08
C PRO A 28 6.30 35.66 -11.24
N ALA A 29 5.92 36.55 -12.17
CA ALA A 29 5.13 36.26 -13.37
C ALA A 29 5.90 35.39 -14.38
N PRO A 30 5.19 34.61 -15.24
CA PRO A 30 5.81 33.88 -16.34
C PRO A 30 6.29 34.84 -17.43
N ALA A 31 7.55 34.66 -17.85
CA ALA A 31 8.14 35.39 -18.95
C ALA A 31 7.48 34.98 -20.28
N THR A 32 6.87 35.95 -20.95
CA THR A 32 6.50 35.90 -22.37
C THR A 32 7.70 36.28 -23.23
N GLY A 33 8.02 35.43 -24.20
CA GLY A 33 9.01 35.70 -25.24
C GLY A 33 8.73 34.86 -26.49
N SER A 34 8.28 35.53 -27.55
CA SER A 34 8.22 35.07 -28.96
C SER A 34 9.23 35.91 -29.77
N PRO A 35 9.53 35.67 -31.08
CA PRO A 35 9.31 34.53 -31.97
C PRO A 35 10.57 34.14 -32.85
N LEU A 36 10.39 33.10 -33.67
CA LEU A 36 10.97 32.82 -35.01
C LEU A 36 12.50 32.76 -35.22
N ALA A 37 13.01 31.58 -35.57
CA ALA A 37 14.15 31.43 -36.47
C ALA A 37 13.92 30.24 -37.43
N THR A 38 13.79 30.57 -38.70
CA THR A 38 13.58 29.69 -39.85
C THR A 38 14.91 29.03 -40.24
N GLY A 39 14.97 27.70 -40.25
CA GLY A 39 16.05 26.93 -40.87
C GLY A 39 15.62 26.37 -42.24
N PRO A 40 16.53 26.24 -43.23
CA PRO A 40 16.18 25.88 -44.60
C PRO A 40 15.90 24.38 -44.76
N ALA A 41 15.02 24.08 -45.71
CA ALA A 41 14.65 22.74 -46.13
C ALA A 41 15.75 22.05 -46.94
N PRO A 42 16.01 20.74 -46.73
CA PRO A 42 16.67 19.92 -47.73
C PRO A 42 15.67 19.36 -48.75
N THR A 43 16.22 19.18 -49.94
CA THR A 43 15.60 18.94 -51.24
C THR A 43 15.06 17.54 -51.49
N SER A 44 14.07 17.50 -52.38
CA SER A 44 13.45 16.34 -53.07
C SER A 44 14.33 15.11 -53.29
N GLY A 45 13.78 13.95 -52.91
CA GLY A 45 14.01 12.65 -53.53
C GLY A 45 12.66 11.99 -53.82
N SER A 46 12.42 11.58 -55.06
CA SER A 46 11.18 10.96 -55.57
C SER A 46 10.98 9.51 -55.06
N PRO A 47 9.76 8.94 -55.18
CA PRO A 47 9.21 7.96 -54.25
C PRO A 47 9.55 6.51 -54.64
N LEU A 48 9.68 5.62 -53.64
CA LEU A 48 9.70 4.18 -53.85
C LEU A 48 8.37 3.56 -53.38
N ALA A 49 7.93 2.59 -54.19
CA ALA A 49 6.65 1.92 -54.24
C ALA A 49 6.00 1.47 -52.92
N THR A 50 4.68 1.57 -52.96
CA THR A 50 3.63 1.06 -52.07
C THR A 50 3.81 -0.40 -51.65
N GLY A 51 3.88 -0.65 -50.34
CA GLY A 51 3.48 -1.92 -49.73
C GLY A 51 2.17 -1.72 -48.96
N PRO A 52 1.27 -2.72 -48.88
CA PRO A 52 0.03 -2.57 -48.12
C PRO A 52 0.36 -2.40 -46.64
N ALA A 53 -0.30 -1.43 -46.00
CA ALA A 53 -0.25 -1.26 -44.56
C ALA A 53 -0.75 -2.53 -43.86
N PRO A 54 -0.13 -2.98 -42.75
CA PRO A 54 -0.70 -4.04 -41.93
C PRO A 54 -2.07 -3.57 -41.46
N THR A 55 -3.08 -4.38 -41.72
CA THR A 55 -4.45 -4.18 -41.24
C THR A 55 -4.39 -3.98 -39.73
N ALA A 56 -4.72 -2.76 -39.29
CA ALA A 56 -4.97 -2.48 -37.88
C ALA A 56 -6.03 -3.49 -37.42
N GLY A 57 -5.63 -4.39 -36.53
CA GLY A 57 -6.55 -5.31 -35.88
C GLY A 57 -7.70 -4.50 -35.30
N SER A 58 -8.92 -4.93 -35.60
CA SER A 58 -10.15 -4.32 -35.13
C SER A 58 -10.05 -3.99 -33.64
N PRO A 59 -10.52 -2.81 -33.18
CA PRO A 59 -10.63 -2.56 -31.75
C PRO A 59 -11.46 -3.69 -31.15
N LEU A 60 -10.88 -4.36 -30.16
CA LEU A 60 -11.54 -5.44 -29.42
C LEU A 60 -12.88 -4.88 -28.95
N ALA A 61 -13.96 -5.48 -29.45
CA ALA A 61 -15.30 -5.13 -29.06
C ALA A 61 -15.36 -5.14 -27.53
N THR A 62 -15.75 -4.02 -26.94
CA THR A 62 -16.19 -3.96 -25.54
C THR A 62 -17.43 -4.83 -25.45
N GLY A 63 -17.23 -6.14 -25.30
CA GLY A 63 -18.30 -7.08 -25.05
C GLY A 63 -19.08 -6.64 -23.81
N PRO A 64 -20.38 -6.96 -23.71
CA PRO A 64 -21.11 -6.69 -22.49
C PRO A 64 -20.35 -7.36 -21.33
N ALA A 65 -20.14 -6.60 -20.26
CA ALA A 65 -19.52 -7.11 -19.05
C ALA A 65 -20.19 -8.45 -18.69
N PRO A 66 -19.43 -9.51 -18.34
CA PRO A 66 -20.05 -10.74 -17.86
C PRO A 66 -21.03 -10.34 -16.75
N THR A 67 -22.27 -10.80 -16.86
CA THR A 67 -23.32 -10.60 -15.84
C THR A 67 -22.90 -11.43 -14.62
N ALA A 68 -21.88 -10.96 -13.93
CA ALA A 68 -21.36 -11.58 -12.75
C ALA A 68 -22.46 -11.54 -11.69
N GLY A 69 -22.72 -12.68 -11.05
CA GLY A 69 -23.65 -12.78 -9.93
C GLY A 69 -23.20 -11.94 -8.72
N SER A 70 -23.71 -12.26 -7.54
CA SER A 70 -23.23 -11.66 -6.29
C SER A 70 -21.70 -11.83 -6.15
N PRO A 71 -20.96 -10.80 -5.69
CA PRO A 71 -19.52 -10.89 -5.53
C PRO A 71 -19.13 -12.00 -4.54
N LEU A 72 -18.03 -12.70 -4.86
CA LEU A 72 -17.37 -13.64 -3.96
C LEU A 72 -16.83 -12.92 -2.72
N ALA A 73 -16.26 -11.73 -2.94
CA ALA A 73 -15.77 -10.84 -1.90
C ALA A 73 -15.99 -9.38 -2.32
N SER A 74 -16.30 -8.53 -1.35
CA SER A 74 -16.55 -7.10 -1.59
C SER A 74 -15.66 -6.29 -0.67
N GLY A 75 -14.75 -5.52 -1.24
CA GLY A 75 -13.80 -4.67 -0.53
C GLY A 75 -14.08 -3.17 -0.72
N ARG A 76 -13.28 -2.35 -0.04
CA ARG A 76 -13.32 -0.89 -0.15
C ARG A 76 -13.00 -0.40 -1.55
N GLU A 77 -12.03 -1.04 -2.20
CA GLU A 77 -11.49 -0.60 -3.49
C GLU A 77 -12.02 -1.41 -4.68
N ALA A 78 -12.34 -2.68 -4.47
CA ALA A 78 -12.75 -3.58 -5.53
C ALA A 78 -13.78 -4.61 -5.07
N ASP A 79 -14.60 -5.07 -6.01
CA ASP A 79 -15.44 -6.25 -5.88
C ASP A 79 -14.78 -7.41 -6.64
N VAL A 80 -14.86 -8.61 -6.07
CA VAL A 80 -14.29 -9.83 -6.64
C VAL A 80 -15.42 -10.77 -7.03
N PHE A 81 -15.46 -11.21 -8.27
CA PHE A 81 -16.49 -12.08 -8.83
C PHE A 81 -15.88 -13.39 -9.31
N ALA A 82 -16.51 -14.53 -9.03
CA ALA A 82 -16.12 -15.78 -9.66
C ALA A 82 -16.51 -15.76 -11.13
N LEU A 83 -15.56 -16.03 -12.02
CA LEU A 83 -15.84 -16.26 -13.44
C LEU A 83 -16.03 -17.76 -13.71
N ASP A 84 -15.17 -18.59 -13.12
CA ASP A 84 -15.22 -20.04 -13.18
C ASP A 84 -14.47 -20.69 -11.98
N GLU A 85 -14.12 -21.97 -12.10
CA GLU A 85 -13.41 -22.72 -11.07
C GLU A 85 -11.98 -22.22 -10.83
N GLY A 86 -11.32 -21.66 -11.86
CA GLY A 86 -9.91 -21.26 -11.80
C GLY A 86 -9.67 -19.75 -11.89
N ARG A 87 -10.71 -18.94 -12.12
CA ARG A 87 -10.57 -17.50 -12.37
C ARG A 87 -11.56 -16.65 -11.59
N VAL A 88 -11.07 -15.51 -11.13
CA VAL A 88 -11.88 -14.41 -10.59
C VAL A 88 -11.65 -13.13 -11.37
N LEU A 89 -12.69 -12.30 -11.43
CA LEU A 89 -12.64 -10.92 -11.87
C LEU A 89 -12.55 -10.02 -10.64
N ARG A 90 -11.48 -9.25 -10.50
CA ARG A 90 -11.38 -8.12 -9.58
C ARG A 90 -11.75 -6.85 -10.35
N ARG A 91 -12.83 -6.19 -9.95
CA ARG A 91 -13.33 -4.94 -10.54
C ARG A 91 -13.17 -3.81 -9.54
N TYR A 92 -12.34 -2.83 -9.88
CA TYR A 92 -12.10 -1.65 -9.05
C TYR A 92 -13.28 -0.68 -9.16
N ARG A 93 -13.74 -0.15 -8.02
CA ARG A 93 -14.91 0.73 -7.92
C ARG A 93 -14.66 2.12 -8.53
N ARG A 94 -13.41 2.54 -8.59
CA ARG A 94 -12.97 3.78 -9.26
C ARG A 94 -12.11 3.41 -10.46
N ALA A 95 -12.03 4.30 -11.44
CA ALA A 95 -11.03 4.23 -12.50
C ALA A 95 -9.63 4.38 -11.84
N ALA A 96 -9.10 3.28 -11.35
CA ALA A 96 -7.77 3.18 -10.79
C ALA A 96 -6.82 2.77 -11.91
N ASP A 97 -5.63 3.36 -11.94
CA ASP A 97 -4.56 2.87 -12.79
C ASP A 97 -4.00 1.58 -12.18
N VAL A 98 -4.57 0.44 -12.60
CA VAL A 98 -4.14 -0.90 -12.17
C VAL A 98 -2.82 -1.33 -12.81
N THR A 99 -2.26 -0.55 -13.74
CA THR A 99 -1.08 -0.91 -14.51
C THR A 99 0.14 -1.13 -13.61
N ALA A 100 0.32 -0.26 -12.62
CA ALA A 100 1.43 -0.35 -11.67
C ALA A 100 1.36 -1.63 -10.82
N GLU A 101 0.17 -1.94 -10.28
CA GLU A 101 -0.08 -3.16 -9.51
C GLU A 101 0.21 -4.41 -10.35
N ILE A 102 -0.31 -4.46 -11.58
CA ILE A 102 -0.10 -5.60 -12.49
C ILE A 102 1.38 -5.77 -12.83
N ALA A 103 2.11 -4.67 -13.08
CA ALA A 103 3.52 -4.72 -13.38
C ALA A 103 4.33 -5.30 -12.21
N VAL A 104 4.01 -4.91 -10.98
CA VAL A 104 4.62 -5.47 -9.76
C VAL A 104 4.28 -6.95 -9.63
N MET A 105 3.00 -7.33 -9.72
CA MET A 105 2.56 -8.72 -9.60
C MET A 105 3.23 -9.63 -10.63
N ARG A 106 3.27 -9.23 -11.90
CA ARG A 106 3.95 -9.98 -12.96
C ARG A 106 5.46 -10.09 -12.72
N HIS A 107 6.08 -9.02 -12.24
CA HIS A 107 7.52 -9.02 -11.93
C HIS A 107 7.86 -10.01 -10.82
N VAL A 108 7.18 -9.92 -9.66
CA VAL A 108 7.46 -10.81 -8.52
C VAL A 108 7.06 -12.26 -8.81
N ALA A 109 5.99 -12.48 -9.60
CA ALA A 109 5.61 -13.81 -10.08
C ALA A 109 6.69 -14.43 -10.97
N GLY A 110 7.29 -13.63 -11.88
CA GLY A 110 8.40 -14.06 -12.72
C GLY A 110 9.67 -14.44 -11.95
N LEU A 111 9.80 -13.93 -10.72
CA LEU A 111 10.87 -14.28 -9.77
C LEU A 111 10.44 -15.41 -8.80
N GLY A 112 9.27 -16.00 -9.00
CA GLY A 112 8.75 -17.13 -8.24
C GLY A 112 8.10 -16.76 -6.90
N TYR A 113 7.93 -15.47 -6.59
CA TYR A 113 7.22 -15.05 -5.38
C TYR A 113 5.74 -15.48 -5.42
N PRO A 114 5.14 -15.93 -4.30
CA PRO A 114 3.80 -16.50 -4.33
C PRO A 114 2.72 -15.42 -4.42
N VAL A 115 2.24 -15.18 -5.64
CA VAL A 115 1.10 -14.28 -5.96
C VAL A 115 0.13 -14.98 -6.92
N PRO A 116 -1.15 -14.56 -6.99
CA PRO A 116 -2.07 -15.07 -7.99
C PRO A 116 -1.60 -14.74 -9.41
N ALA A 117 -1.71 -15.71 -10.33
CA ALA A 117 -1.44 -15.42 -11.74
C ALA A 117 -2.43 -14.38 -12.30
N VAL A 118 -1.92 -13.35 -12.98
CA VAL A 118 -2.74 -12.34 -13.68
C VAL A 118 -2.87 -12.74 -15.14
N TYR A 119 -4.10 -13.07 -15.57
CA TYR A 119 -4.38 -13.53 -16.93
C TYR A 119 -4.64 -12.35 -17.87
N GLU A 120 -5.56 -11.47 -17.50
CA GLU A 120 -5.98 -10.33 -18.32
C GLU A 120 -6.22 -9.11 -17.44
N ALA A 121 -6.04 -7.92 -18.02
CA ALA A 121 -6.39 -6.68 -17.36
C ALA A 121 -6.71 -5.59 -18.39
N GLY A 122 -7.69 -4.76 -18.08
CA GLY A 122 -8.10 -3.64 -18.91
C GLY A 122 -9.10 -2.74 -18.20
N GLY A 123 -8.89 -1.42 -18.31
CA GLY A 123 -9.73 -0.46 -17.60
C GLY A 123 -9.70 -0.69 -16.09
N SER A 124 -10.88 -0.85 -15.48
CA SER A 124 -11.07 -1.12 -14.05
C SER A 124 -11.08 -2.61 -13.68
N ASP A 125 -10.78 -3.49 -14.62
CA ASP A 125 -11.01 -4.93 -14.48
C ASP A 125 -9.70 -5.71 -14.58
N MET A 126 -9.52 -6.69 -13.68
CA MET A 126 -8.40 -7.62 -13.67
C MET A 126 -8.91 -9.05 -13.51
N ILE A 127 -8.57 -9.92 -14.45
CA ILE A 127 -8.85 -11.36 -14.38
C ILE A 127 -7.61 -12.08 -13.87
N MET A 128 -7.77 -12.82 -12.78
CA MET A 128 -6.67 -13.50 -12.10
C MET A 128 -7.05 -14.88 -11.59
N GLU A 129 -6.04 -15.63 -11.18
CA GLU A 129 -6.16 -16.94 -10.54
C GLU A 129 -7.10 -16.88 -9.34
N ARG A 130 -8.06 -17.79 -9.34
CA ARG A 130 -8.88 -18.09 -8.16
C ARG A 130 -8.08 -18.99 -7.23
N LEU A 131 -7.76 -18.49 -6.06
CA LEU A 131 -7.04 -19.26 -5.04
C LEU A 131 -8.01 -20.11 -4.21
N ASP A 132 -7.55 -21.30 -3.82
CA ASP A 132 -8.21 -22.18 -2.87
C ASP A 132 -7.82 -21.85 -1.41
N GLY A 133 -8.60 -22.37 -0.47
CA GLY A 133 -8.30 -22.27 0.95
C GLY A 133 -8.72 -20.94 1.60
N PRO A 134 -8.60 -20.87 2.94
CA PRO A 134 -8.98 -19.71 3.72
C PRO A 134 -7.88 -18.64 3.76
N THR A 135 -8.21 -17.43 4.23
CA THR A 135 -7.16 -16.48 4.62
C THR A 135 -6.39 -17.00 5.85
N MET A 136 -5.17 -16.52 6.07
CA MET A 136 -4.37 -16.82 7.25
C MET A 136 -5.09 -16.36 8.52
N ALA A 137 -5.76 -15.21 8.49
CA ALA A 137 -6.60 -14.72 9.59
C ALA A 137 -7.70 -15.75 9.96
N GLN A 138 -8.41 -16.26 8.95
CA GLN A 138 -9.43 -17.29 9.15
C GLN A 138 -8.84 -18.61 9.67
N ALA A 139 -7.65 -19.00 9.19
CA ALA A 139 -6.96 -20.20 9.66
C ALA A 139 -6.51 -20.09 11.12
N LEU A 140 -5.98 -18.92 11.52
CA LEU A 140 -5.62 -18.59 12.89
C LEU A 140 -6.85 -18.58 13.81
N ALA A 141 -7.93 -17.91 13.40
CA ALA A 141 -9.16 -17.80 14.18
C ALA A 141 -9.82 -19.17 14.41
N ARG A 142 -9.73 -20.09 13.45
CA ARG A 142 -10.22 -21.48 13.59
C ARG A 142 -9.22 -22.42 14.28
N GLY A 143 -8.02 -21.95 14.60
CA GLY A 143 -6.95 -22.77 15.19
C GLY A 143 -6.38 -23.83 14.25
N SER A 144 -6.67 -23.78 12.95
CA SER A 144 -6.06 -24.68 11.95
C SER A 144 -4.64 -24.27 11.57
N LEU A 145 -4.20 -23.08 12.00
CA LEU A 145 -2.83 -22.59 11.91
C LEU A 145 -2.40 -22.07 13.29
N GLY A 146 -1.22 -22.47 13.75
CA GLY A 146 -0.67 -21.97 15.01
C GLY A 146 -0.16 -20.52 14.90
N ILE A 147 -0.14 -19.79 16.02
CA ILE A 147 0.34 -18.39 16.05
C ILE A 147 1.80 -18.29 15.59
N GLU A 148 2.66 -19.18 16.07
CA GLU A 148 4.11 -19.10 15.75
C GLU A 148 4.39 -19.47 14.29
N GLU A 149 3.60 -20.38 13.75
CA GLU A 149 3.64 -20.75 12.34
C GLU A 149 3.12 -19.60 11.45
N GLY A 150 2.03 -18.94 11.84
CA GLY A 150 1.52 -17.74 11.16
C GLY A 150 2.53 -16.58 11.17
N ALA A 151 3.16 -16.33 12.32
CA ALA A 151 4.24 -15.35 12.45
C ALA A 151 5.44 -15.69 11.55
N ALA A 152 5.87 -16.95 11.54
CA ALA A 152 6.95 -17.42 10.69
C ALA A 152 6.61 -17.28 9.20
N HIS A 153 5.36 -17.55 8.80
CA HIS A 153 4.91 -17.32 7.43
C HIS A 153 4.97 -15.84 7.04
N LEU A 154 4.42 -14.92 7.84
CA LEU A 154 4.50 -13.49 7.55
C LEU A 154 5.95 -13.00 7.43
N ALA A 155 6.80 -13.36 8.39
CA ALA A 155 8.21 -12.98 8.38
C ALA A 155 8.97 -13.59 7.19
N GLY A 156 8.69 -14.85 6.85
CA GLY A 156 9.28 -15.54 5.70
C GLY A 156 8.86 -14.93 4.37
N LEU A 157 7.59 -14.53 4.24
CA LEU A 157 7.07 -13.83 3.06
C LEU A 157 7.76 -12.48 2.88
N LEU A 158 7.83 -11.64 3.92
CA LEU A 158 8.56 -10.36 3.85
C LEU A 158 10.03 -10.56 3.46
N ARG A 159 10.72 -11.49 4.14
CA ARG A 159 12.14 -11.75 3.87
C ARG A 159 12.36 -12.14 2.41
N ARG A 160 11.55 -13.08 1.92
CA ARG A 160 11.61 -13.53 0.53
C ARG A 160 11.31 -12.41 -0.46
N LEU A 161 10.37 -11.51 -0.14
CA LEU A 161 10.03 -10.36 -0.98
C LEU A 161 11.18 -9.36 -1.05
N HIS A 162 11.77 -9.03 0.10
CA HIS A 162 12.85 -8.06 0.22
C HIS A 162 14.19 -8.55 -0.37
N GLU A 163 14.37 -9.86 -0.47
CA GLU A 163 15.53 -10.52 -1.09
C GLU A 163 15.41 -10.69 -2.60
N LEU A 164 14.24 -10.43 -3.20
CA LEU A 164 14.09 -10.50 -4.65
C LEU A 164 15.02 -9.49 -5.35
N PRO A 165 15.56 -9.82 -6.54
CA PRO A 165 16.24 -8.85 -7.37
C PRO A 165 15.39 -7.59 -7.53
N PRO A 166 15.95 -6.39 -7.31
CA PRO A 166 15.18 -5.16 -7.39
C PRO A 166 14.59 -4.98 -8.80
N GLY A 167 13.34 -4.56 -8.85
CA GLY A 167 12.69 -4.19 -10.10
C GLY A 167 13.27 -2.90 -10.71
N PRO A 168 12.71 -2.42 -11.84
CA PRO A 168 13.08 -1.12 -12.40
C PRO A 168 12.83 -0.02 -11.36
N GLY A 169 13.91 0.53 -10.79
CA GLY A 169 13.88 1.40 -9.60
C GLY A 169 15.03 1.14 -8.62
N ALA A 170 15.74 0.02 -8.76
CA ALA A 170 16.94 -0.34 -7.98
C ALA A 170 16.73 -0.41 -6.45
N ALA A 171 15.48 -0.60 -6.01
CA ALA A 171 15.12 -0.82 -4.62
C ALA A 171 14.25 -2.08 -4.48
N PRO A 172 14.24 -2.73 -3.30
CA PRO A 172 13.36 -3.87 -3.01
C PRO A 172 11.89 -3.51 -3.24
N VAL A 173 11.11 -4.48 -3.72
CA VAL A 173 9.65 -4.37 -3.79
C VAL A 173 9.08 -4.48 -2.39
N LEU A 174 8.16 -3.58 -2.03
CA LEU A 174 7.41 -3.61 -0.78
C LEU A 174 5.94 -3.94 -1.05
N HIS A 175 5.28 -4.64 -0.13
CA HIS A 175 3.84 -4.91 -0.21
C HIS A 175 3.01 -3.75 0.35
N LEU A 176 3.40 -3.22 1.52
CA LEU A 176 2.81 -2.10 2.25
C LEU A 176 1.38 -2.31 2.77
N ASP A 177 0.95 -3.58 2.82
CA ASP A 177 -0.33 -3.99 3.42
C ASP A 177 -0.32 -5.50 3.71
N LEU A 178 0.84 -6.08 4.04
CA LEU A 178 0.93 -7.49 4.34
C LEU A 178 0.42 -7.74 5.76
N HIS A 179 -0.67 -8.51 5.87
CA HIS A 179 -1.24 -8.96 7.13
C HIS A 179 -2.03 -10.27 6.91
N PRO A 180 -2.48 -10.98 7.96
CA PRO A 180 -3.11 -12.30 7.81
C PRO A 180 -4.36 -12.37 6.92
N GLU A 181 -5.06 -11.27 6.66
CA GLU A 181 -6.19 -11.30 5.71
C GLU A 181 -5.73 -11.28 4.25
N ASN A 182 -4.56 -10.68 3.98
CA ASN A 182 -3.95 -10.57 2.66
C ASN A 182 -3.03 -11.76 2.32
N VAL A 183 -3.15 -12.86 3.05
CA VAL A 183 -2.45 -14.12 2.76
C VAL A 183 -3.46 -15.26 2.74
N LEU A 184 -3.58 -15.96 1.62
CA LEU A 184 -4.39 -17.17 1.50
C LEU A 184 -3.55 -18.41 1.77
N MET A 185 -4.09 -19.31 2.60
CA MET A 185 -3.48 -20.59 2.95
C MET A 185 -3.95 -21.64 1.93
N THR A 186 -3.28 -21.66 0.78
CA THR A 186 -3.64 -22.52 -0.35
C THR A 186 -3.00 -23.91 -0.25
N SER A 187 -3.48 -24.86 -1.05
CA SER A 187 -2.86 -26.19 -1.19
C SER A 187 -1.39 -26.16 -1.65
N ARG A 188 -0.96 -25.09 -2.33
CA ARG A 188 0.44 -24.85 -2.76
C ARG A 188 1.24 -23.97 -1.80
N GLY A 189 0.71 -23.72 -0.60
CA GLY A 189 1.32 -22.88 0.44
C GLY A 189 0.72 -21.47 0.51
N PRO A 190 1.29 -20.58 1.34
CA PRO A 190 0.80 -19.20 1.48
C PRO A 190 0.95 -18.42 0.17
N VAL A 191 -0.13 -17.74 -0.25
CA VAL A 191 -0.15 -16.86 -1.42
C VAL A 191 -0.60 -15.46 -1.01
N VAL A 192 0.16 -14.45 -1.42
CA VAL A 192 -0.07 -13.04 -1.02
C VAL A 192 -0.96 -12.34 -2.03
N ILE A 193 -2.02 -11.69 -1.55
CA ILE A 193 -2.99 -10.95 -2.34
C ILE A 193 -2.97 -9.47 -1.98
N ASP A 194 -3.74 -8.67 -2.73
CA ASP A 194 -3.93 -7.24 -2.51
C ASP A 194 -2.65 -6.39 -2.63
N TRP A 195 -2.14 -6.30 -3.86
CA TRP A 195 -0.88 -5.62 -4.20
C TRP A 195 -1.07 -4.12 -4.54
N CYS A 196 -2.23 -3.52 -4.25
CA CYS A 196 -2.56 -2.18 -4.72
C CYS A 196 -1.65 -1.08 -4.14
N ASN A 197 -1.05 -1.32 -2.97
CA ASN A 197 -0.10 -0.41 -2.33
C ASN A 197 1.35 -0.68 -2.72
N ALA A 198 1.63 -1.74 -3.48
CA ALA A 198 2.98 -2.23 -3.69
C ALA A 198 3.82 -1.27 -4.54
N ARG A 199 5.07 -1.06 -4.11
CA ARG A 199 6.02 -0.15 -4.76
C ARG A 199 7.45 -0.42 -4.31
N PRO A 200 8.48 0.04 -5.04
CA PRO A 200 9.85 0.00 -4.57
C PRO A 200 10.05 0.86 -3.32
N GLY A 201 10.92 0.45 -2.41
CA GLY A 201 11.25 1.25 -1.24
C GLY A 201 12.14 0.55 -0.21
N GLU A 202 12.19 1.13 0.99
CA GLU A 202 12.98 0.65 2.10
C GLU A 202 12.28 -0.51 2.86
N PRO A 203 12.89 -1.71 2.96
CA PRO A 203 12.28 -2.91 3.57
C PRO A 203 11.67 -2.72 4.96
N ASP A 204 12.32 -1.95 5.83
CA ASP A 204 11.84 -1.72 7.20
C ASP A 204 10.49 -0.98 7.26
N LEU A 205 10.11 -0.24 6.20
CA LEU A 205 8.80 0.38 6.10
C LEU A 205 7.70 -0.68 5.99
N ASP A 206 7.96 -1.74 5.21
CA ASP A 206 7.02 -2.84 4.96
C ASP A 206 6.88 -3.72 6.19
N THR A 207 8.01 -4.11 6.80
CA THR A 207 8.01 -4.84 8.08
C THR A 207 7.31 -4.04 9.19
N GLY A 208 7.58 -2.74 9.29
CA GLY A 208 6.96 -1.87 10.28
C GLY A 208 5.45 -1.73 10.07
N LEU A 209 4.97 -1.64 8.83
CA LEU A 209 3.53 -1.61 8.52
C LEU A 209 2.83 -2.90 8.92
N THR A 210 3.40 -4.08 8.61
CA THR A 210 2.84 -5.35 9.09
C THR A 210 2.73 -5.36 10.62
N ALA A 211 3.79 -4.94 11.33
CA ALA A 211 3.77 -4.85 12.79
C ALA A 211 2.68 -3.89 13.29
N LEU A 212 2.54 -2.71 12.67
CA LEU A 212 1.54 -1.72 13.06
C LEU A 212 0.12 -2.25 12.86
N ILE A 213 -0.17 -2.91 11.73
CA ILE A 213 -1.51 -3.48 11.45
C ILE A 213 -1.87 -4.55 12.47
N LEU A 214 -0.94 -5.46 12.80
CA LEU A 214 -1.14 -6.45 13.86
C LEU A 214 -1.37 -5.77 15.22
N ALA A 215 -0.61 -4.71 15.51
CA ALA A 215 -0.76 -3.95 16.75
C ALA A 215 -2.10 -3.22 16.84
N GLN A 216 -2.66 -2.70 15.73
CA GLN A 216 -3.99 -2.10 15.71
C GLN A 216 -5.07 -3.08 16.20
N VAL A 217 -5.03 -4.33 15.73
CA VAL A 217 -5.95 -5.37 16.20
C VAL A 217 -5.68 -5.72 17.67
N ALA A 218 -4.41 -5.79 18.07
CA ALA A 218 -4.01 -6.14 19.43
C ALA A 218 -4.37 -5.09 20.50
N VAL A 219 -4.64 -3.83 20.11
CA VAL A 219 -5.02 -2.76 21.05
C VAL A 219 -6.51 -2.42 21.00
N ASP A 220 -7.27 -2.96 20.05
CA ASP A 220 -8.73 -2.84 20.09
C ASP A 220 -9.32 -3.93 21.00
N GLU A 221 -9.59 -3.58 22.25
CA GLU A 221 -10.17 -4.47 23.26
C GLU A 221 -11.57 -5.02 22.87
N ARG A 222 -12.24 -4.37 21.91
CA ARG A 222 -13.56 -4.81 21.42
C ARG A 222 -13.44 -5.88 20.34
N HIS A 223 -12.25 -6.07 19.78
CA HIS A 223 -12.01 -7.05 18.74
C HIS A 223 -11.80 -8.43 19.37
N GLU A 224 -12.59 -9.43 18.93
CA GLU A 224 -12.57 -10.79 19.50
C GLU A 224 -11.18 -11.45 19.44
N TRP A 225 -10.34 -11.01 18.49
CA TRP A 225 -8.98 -11.51 18.30
C TRP A 225 -7.87 -10.64 18.90
N SER A 226 -8.18 -9.72 19.82
CA SER A 226 -7.21 -8.79 20.41
C SER A 226 -6.01 -9.52 21.05
N ASP A 227 -6.27 -10.48 21.95
CA ASP A 227 -5.22 -11.27 22.62
C ASP A 227 -4.40 -12.12 21.63
N GLY A 228 -5.08 -12.74 20.66
CA GLY A 228 -4.44 -13.54 19.62
C GLY A 228 -3.53 -12.71 18.73
N ALA A 229 -3.97 -11.52 18.33
CA ALA A 229 -3.18 -10.55 17.57
C ALA A 229 -1.99 -10.04 18.37
N GLY A 230 -2.15 -9.80 19.68
CA GLY A 230 -1.03 -9.40 20.55
C GLY A 230 0.07 -10.46 20.65
N ARG A 231 -0.31 -11.74 20.72
CA ARG A 231 0.64 -12.86 20.70
C ARG A 231 1.28 -13.03 19.32
N LEU A 232 0.50 -12.93 18.25
CA LEU A 232 1.00 -12.97 16.87
C LEU A 232 1.98 -11.85 16.58
N LEU A 233 1.71 -10.62 17.04
CA LEU A 233 2.62 -9.48 16.93
C LEU A 233 3.96 -9.78 17.62
N ALA A 234 3.94 -10.27 18.85
CA ALA A 234 5.16 -10.57 19.59
C ALA A 234 6.00 -11.64 18.87
N ALA A 235 5.35 -12.71 18.41
CA ALA A 235 5.99 -13.78 17.64
C ALA A 235 6.53 -13.29 16.30
N PHE A 236 5.77 -12.44 15.60
CA PHE A 236 6.19 -11.84 14.33
C PHE A 236 7.43 -10.97 14.54
N LEU A 237 7.44 -10.08 15.53
CA LEU A 237 8.58 -9.19 15.80
C LEU A 237 9.86 -9.97 16.12
N ALA A 238 9.75 -11.15 16.76
CA ALA A 238 10.88 -12.02 17.02
C ALA A 238 11.47 -12.68 15.76
N ALA A 239 10.67 -12.85 14.70
CA ALA A 239 11.07 -13.54 13.46
C ALA A 239 11.26 -12.60 12.25
N ALA A 240 10.73 -11.38 12.34
CA ALA A 240 10.64 -10.43 11.24
C ALA A 240 12.02 -10.00 10.69
N PRO A 241 12.14 -9.79 9.37
CA PRO A 241 13.36 -9.24 8.79
C PRO A 241 13.50 -7.75 9.13
N GLY A 242 14.74 -7.29 9.29
CA GLY A 242 15.05 -5.89 9.47
C GLY A 242 14.73 -5.35 10.87
N ARG A 243 14.39 -4.07 10.96
CA ARG A 243 14.13 -3.34 12.22
C ARG A 243 12.72 -2.72 12.17
N PRO A 244 11.67 -3.47 12.59
CA PRO A 244 10.27 -3.06 12.46
C PRO A 244 9.94 -1.67 13.04
N ALA A 245 10.64 -1.26 14.10
CA ALA A 245 10.42 0.04 14.75
C ALA A 245 11.30 1.19 14.22
N ARG A 246 12.26 0.94 13.31
CA ARG A 246 13.23 1.99 12.88
C ARG A 246 12.55 3.16 12.17
N LEU A 247 11.52 2.88 11.37
CA LEU A 247 10.82 3.86 10.54
C LEU A 247 9.40 4.14 11.04
N LEU A 248 9.13 3.96 12.34
CA LEU A 248 7.78 3.96 12.89
C LEU A 248 6.99 5.24 12.59
N ASP A 249 7.62 6.42 12.61
CA ASP A 249 6.94 7.68 12.26
C ASP A 249 6.46 7.68 10.80
N GLN A 250 7.25 7.12 9.88
CA GLN A 250 6.89 7.00 8.47
C GLN A 250 5.81 5.94 8.26
N VAL A 251 5.89 4.83 9.01
CA VAL A 251 4.89 3.76 9.04
C VAL A 251 3.53 4.32 9.48
N VAL A 252 3.49 5.02 10.62
CA VAL A 252 2.26 5.65 11.15
C VAL A 252 1.72 6.67 10.15
N SER A 253 2.57 7.54 9.62
CA SER A 253 2.16 8.55 8.63
C SER A 253 1.59 7.90 7.36
N PHE A 254 2.14 6.76 6.92
CA PHE A 254 1.64 6.04 5.76
C PHE A 254 0.28 5.39 6.05
N ARG A 255 0.16 4.70 7.19
CA ARG A 255 -1.08 4.03 7.59
C ARG A 255 -2.22 5.02 7.82
N ASP A 256 -1.93 6.17 8.43
CA ASP A 256 -2.91 7.25 8.65
C ASP A 256 -3.53 7.72 7.33
N ARG A 257 -2.72 7.89 6.29
CA ARG A 257 -3.21 8.23 4.94
C ARG A 257 -4.06 7.12 4.33
N GLN A 258 -3.70 5.85 4.52
CA GLN A 258 -4.51 4.72 4.04
C GLN A 258 -5.89 4.68 4.71
N LEU A 259 -5.96 5.08 5.97
CA LEU A 259 -7.18 5.12 6.78
C LEU A 259 -7.91 6.46 6.67
N SER A 260 -7.38 7.45 5.93
CA SER A 260 -7.92 8.82 5.88
C SER A 260 -8.10 9.47 7.28
N GLY A 261 -7.24 9.12 8.24
CA GLY A 261 -7.27 9.68 9.60
C GLY A 261 -8.45 9.26 10.47
N THR A 262 -9.18 8.20 10.11
CA THR A 262 -10.38 7.77 10.85
C THR A 262 -10.09 6.96 12.10
N GLU A 263 -8.85 6.51 12.30
CA GLU A 263 -8.46 5.63 13.41
C GLU A 263 -7.19 6.12 14.12
N PRO A 264 -7.18 6.20 15.46
CA PRO A 264 -6.00 6.60 16.21
C PRO A 264 -4.93 5.49 16.20
N LEU A 265 -3.71 5.82 15.76
CA LEU A 265 -2.60 4.85 15.64
C LEU A 265 -1.61 4.86 16.81
N ASN A 266 -1.73 5.81 17.75
CA ASN A 266 -0.74 6.02 18.82
C ASN A 266 -0.57 4.78 19.71
N ALA A 267 -1.68 4.17 20.15
CA ALA A 267 -1.63 2.97 21.00
C ALA A 267 -0.97 1.78 20.28
N ALA A 268 -1.27 1.61 18.99
CA ALA A 268 -0.66 0.56 18.17
C ALA A 268 0.85 0.81 17.99
N ALA A 269 1.27 2.05 17.74
CA ALA A 269 2.68 2.42 17.63
C ALA A 269 3.44 2.19 18.95
N GLU A 270 2.87 2.57 20.09
CA GLU A 270 3.45 2.29 21.41
C GLU A 270 3.55 0.78 21.67
N ARG A 271 2.54 0.00 21.25
CA ARG A 271 2.57 -1.46 21.37
C ARG A 271 3.71 -2.08 20.55
N VAL A 272 3.95 -1.62 19.32
CA VAL A 272 5.10 -2.06 18.52
C VAL A 272 6.42 -1.74 19.24
N LEU A 273 6.58 -0.53 19.78
CA LEU A 273 7.79 -0.14 20.52
C LEU A 273 8.01 -0.97 21.79
N ALA A 274 6.93 -1.34 22.49
CA ALA A 274 7.02 -2.14 23.70
C ALA A 274 7.44 -3.59 23.41
N CYS A 275 6.94 -4.17 22.32
CA CYS A 275 7.25 -5.55 21.94
C CYS A 275 8.58 -5.72 21.18
N ALA A 276 9.12 -4.64 20.60
CA ALA A 276 10.37 -4.67 19.83
C ALA A 276 11.65 -4.49 20.70
N ARG A 277 11.51 -4.39 22.03
CA ARG A 277 12.60 -4.30 23.00
C ARG A 277 12.97 -5.68 23.54
#